data_AF-A0A5J4Y9U3-F1
#
_entry.id   AF-A0A5J4Y9U3-F1
#
_cell.length_a   1.000
_cell.length_b   1.000
_cell.length_c   1.000
_cell.angle_alpha   90.00
_cell.angle_beta   90.00
_cell.angle_gamma   90.00
#
_symmetry.space_group_name_H-M   'P 1'
#
loop_
_entity.id
_entity.type
_entity.pdbx_description
1 polymer ?
#
loop_
_entity_poly.entity_id
_entity_poly.type
_entity_poly.pdbx_seq_one_letter_code
_entity_poly.pdbx_strand_id
1 'polypeptide(L)'
;RSLIRRHIAYSNPGKGPHMFLSRALQADSLFQLTKKLPNRGLGTKLQHVKWKDDSFWTITAVKPSIDGGHGAASGILTWKGQAQSKEPKRIHGVLKKVWRHLGDEQKLQWHTVPKSDSVTQKQTA
;
A
#
# COMPACT_ATOMS: atom_id res chain seq x y z
N ARG A 1 -21.05 -46.70 9.66
CA ARG A 1 -22.28 -45.95 9.30
C ARG A 1 -21.86 -44.62 8.70
N SER A 2 -22.27 -44.38 7.45
CA SER A 2 -22.14 -43.16 6.63
C SER A 2 -22.62 -41.90 7.39
N LEU A 3 -22.15 -40.66 7.16
CA LEU A 3 -22.39 -39.89 5.93
C LEU A 3 -21.34 -38.79 5.68
N ILE A 4 -20.86 -38.79 4.43
CA ILE A 4 -20.13 -37.73 3.74
C ILE A 4 -21.12 -36.62 3.37
N ARG A 5 -20.80 -35.35 3.68
CA ARG A 5 -21.19 -34.22 2.83
C ARG A 5 -19.95 -33.49 2.34
N ARG A 6 -19.81 -33.55 1.03
CA ARG A 6 -18.75 -33.05 0.17
C ARG A 6 -18.51 -31.56 0.42
N HIS A 7 -17.31 -31.20 0.83
CA HIS A 7 -16.81 -29.84 0.69
C HIS A 7 -16.16 -29.77 -0.70
N ILE A 8 -16.87 -29.20 -1.68
CA ILE A 8 -16.30 -28.91 -2.99
C ILE A 8 -15.32 -27.76 -2.79
N ALA A 9 -14.03 -28.09 -2.88
CA ALA A 9 -12.96 -27.12 -2.97
C ALA A 9 -13.12 -26.31 -4.26
N TYR A 10 -13.15 -24.99 -4.14
CA TYR A 10 -12.71 -24.13 -5.23
C TYR A 10 -11.22 -23.87 -5.05
N SER A 11 -10.39 -24.85 -5.42
CA SER A 11 -8.98 -24.59 -5.74
C SER A 11 -8.96 -23.79 -7.05
N ASN A 12 -8.69 -22.49 -6.95
CA ASN A 12 -8.51 -21.65 -8.13
C ASN A 12 -6.99 -21.54 -8.41
N PRO A 13 -6.43 -22.22 -9.43
CA PRO A 13 -4.98 -22.36 -9.64
C PRO A 13 -4.31 -21.13 -10.28
N GLY A 14 -4.89 -19.93 -10.16
CA GLY A 14 -4.40 -18.71 -10.82
C GLY A 14 -3.71 -17.68 -9.91
N LYS A 15 -3.59 -17.92 -8.61
CA LYS A 15 -2.97 -16.96 -7.68
C LYS A 15 -1.53 -17.38 -7.39
N GLY A 16 -0.59 -16.78 -8.13
CA GLY A 16 0.83 -16.76 -7.76
C GLY A 16 1.03 -16.28 -6.32
N PRO A 17 2.22 -16.48 -5.73
CA PRO A 17 2.45 -16.27 -4.30
C PRO A 17 1.92 -14.90 -3.90
N HIS A 18 1.03 -14.86 -2.91
CA HIS A 18 0.60 -13.62 -2.29
C HIS A 18 1.86 -12.98 -1.69
N MET A 19 2.47 -12.06 -2.44
CA MET A 19 3.62 -11.29 -2.02
C MET A 19 3.20 -10.44 -0.82
N PHE A 20 3.43 -10.97 0.38
CA PHE A 20 3.40 -10.17 1.58
C PHE A 20 4.57 -9.20 1.50
N LEU A 21 4.28 -7.94 1.17
CA LEU A 21 5.23 -6.86 1.37
C LEU A 21 5.76 -6.98 2.80
N SER A 22 7.08 -6.99 2.98
CA SER A 22 7.71 -7.03 4.30
C SER A 22 7.12 -5.90 5.17
N ARG A 23 7.17 -6.02 6.49
CA ARG A 23 6.55 -5.00 7.39
C ARG A 23 7.09 -3.57 7.16
N ALA A 24 8.32 -3.44 6.64
CA ALA A 24 8.91 -2.17 6.21
C ALA A 24 8.39 -1.66 4.85
N LEU A 25 7.89 -2.56 4.01
CA LEU A 25 7.21 -2.29 2.74
C LEU A 25 5.68 -2.29 2.88
N GLN A 26 5.14 -2.51 4.08
CA GLN A 26 3.70 -2.45 4.31
C GLN A 26 3.25 -1.02 4.04
N ALA A 27 2.43 -0.89 3.00
CA ALA A 27 1.84 0.37 2.65
C ALA A 27 0.92 0.83 3.79
N ASP A 28 1.02 2.09 4.17
CA ASP A 28 0.23 2.63 5.26
C ASP A 28 -1.11 3.18 4.74
N SER A 29 -2.04 3.41 5.68
CA SER A 29 -3.22 4.22 5.40
C SER A 29 -2.81 5.68 5.18
N LEU A 30 -3.56 6.42 4.37
CA LEU A 30 -3.29 7.82 4.11
C LEU A 30 -3.28 8.63 5.42
N PHE A 31 -4.19 8.34 6.35
CA PHE A 31 -4.23 9.00 7.67
C PHE A 31 -3.05 8.65 8.57
N GLN A 32 -2.51 7.45 8.40
CA GLN A 32 -1.34 7.01 9.16
C GLN A 32 -0.08 7.70 8.64
N LEU A 33 0.02 7.93 7.32
CA LEU A 33 1.08 8.74 6.73
C LEU A 33 0.97 10.20 7.13
N THR A 34 -0.22 10.80 7.06
CA THR A 34 -0.41 12.21 7.43
C THR A 34 -0.11 12.48 8.91
N LYS A 35 -0.34 11.51 9.80
CA LYS A 35 0.07 11.59 11.21
C LYS A 35 1.58 11.59 11.42
N LYS A 36 2.32 10.90 10.56
CA LYS A 36 3.80 10.83 10.62
C LYS A 36 4.46 12.08 10.05
N LEU A 37 3.74 12.86 9.24
CA LEU A 37 4.27 14.00 8.52
C LEU A 37 4.02 15.32 9.27
N PRO A 38 4.93 16.31 9.16
CA PRO A 38 4.68 17.65 9.65
C PRO A 38 3.47 18.26 8.95
N ASN A 39 2.78 19.19 9.61
CA ASN A 39 1.59 19.87 9.06
C ASN A 39 0.48 18.92 8.57
N ARG A 40 0.35 17.73 9.20
CA ARG A 40 -0.64 16.70 8.84
C ARG A 40 -0.54 16.25 7.38
N GLY A 41 0.64 16.32 6.78
CA GLY A 41 0.87 15.91 5.39
C GLY A 41 0.23 16.82 4.33
N LEU A 42 -0.14 18.06 4.67
CA LEU A 42 -0.57 19.05 3.68
C LEU A 42 0.57 19.40 2.72
N GLY A 43 0.28 19.48 1.43
CA GLY A 43 1.26 19.73 0.36
C GLY A 43 2.09 18.51 -0.04
N THR A 44 1.94 17.38 0.65
CA THR A 44 2.72 16.17 0.34
C THR A 44 2.14 15.39 -0.84
N LYS A 45 3.03 14.71 -1.58
CA LYS A 45 2.68 13.84 -2.71
C LYS A 45 2.59 12.40 -2.22
N LEU A 46 1.38 11.85 -2.28
CA LEU A 46 1.11 10.46 -1.93
C LEU A 46 0.75 9.66 -3.16
N GLN A 47 1.28 8.45 -3.26
CA GLN A 47 1.05 7.57 -4.38
C GLN A 47 0.59 6.20 -3.89
N HIS A 48 -0.21 5.55 -4.72
CA HIS A 48 -0.59 4.17 -4.49
C HIS A 48 0.60 3.25 -4.83
N VAL A 49 0.96 2.30 -3.98
CA VAL A 49 2.16 1.46 -4.15
C VAL A 49 2.23 0.72 -5.49
N LYS A 50 1.07 0.38 -6.07
CA LYS A 50 1.00 -0.26 -7.41
C LYS A 50 1.13 0.71 -8.60
N TRP A 51 1.08 2.01 -8.38
CA TRP A 51 1.23 2.99 -9.45
C TRP A 51 2.72 3.12 -9.77
N LYS A 52 3.08 2.95 -11.04
CA LYS A 52 4.46 3.03 -11.52
C LYS A 52 4.78 4.35 -12.21
N ASP A 53 3.79 4.94 -12.86
CA ASP A 53 3.92 6.23 -13.55
C ASP A 53 3.94 7.39 -12.54
N ASP A 54 4.22 8.61 -13.03
CA ASP A 54 4.09 9.90 -12.30
C ASP A 54 2.63 10.23 -11.97
N SER A 55 1.97 9.30 -11.31
CA SER A 55 0.61 9.36 -10.82
C SER A 55 0.67 9.48 -9.32
N PHE A 56 0.18 10.58 -8.77
CA PHE A 56 0.16 10.86 -7.34
C PHE A 56 -0.95 11.84 -6.99
N TRP A 57 -1.37 11.80 -5.74
CA TRP A 57 -2.25 12.78 -5.15
C TRP A 57 -1.44 13.78 -4.35
N THR A 58 -1.59 15.06 -4.66
CA THR A 58 -1.07 16.15 -3.84
C THR A 58 -2.13 16.50 -2.80
N ILE A 59 -1.84 16.30 -1.52
CA ILE A 59 -2.81 16.49 -0.45
C ILE A 59 -3.02 17.98 -0.17
N THR A 60 -4.27 18.45 -0.26
CA THR A 60 -4.62 19.86 -0.04
C THR A 60 -5.40 20.06 1.26
N ALA A 61 -6.19 19.07 1.68
CA ALA A 61 -6.92 19.13 2.94
C ALA A 61 -7.10 17.73 3.53
N VAL A 62 -6.99 17.63 4.86
CA VAL A 62 -7.22 16.39 5.61
C VAL A 62 -8.15 16.70 6.77
N LYS A 63 -9.28 16.01 6.81
CA LYS A 63 -10.29 16.07 7.88
C LYS A 63 -10.33 14.71 8.58
N PRO A 64 -9.44 14.46 9.54
CA PRO A 64 -9.49 13.24 10.35
C PRO A 64 -10.70 13.27 11.29
N SER A 65 -11.26 12.10 11.57
CA SER A 65 -12.24 11.89 12.64
C SER A 65 -11.56 12.01 14.01
N ILE A 66 -12.35 11.99 15.08
CA ILE A 66 -11.86 12.09 16.48
C ILE A 66 -10.83 11.00 16.82
N ASP A 67 -11.02 9.78 16.33
CA ASP A 67 -10.08 8.66 16.53
C ASP A 67 -8.78 8.84 15.70
N GLY A 68 -8.81 9.73 14.71
CA GLY A 68 -7.73 10.02 13.78
C GLY A 68 -7.32 8.86 12.87
N GLY A 69 -7.99 7.70 12.92
CA GLY A 69 -7.73 6.55 12.04
C GLY A 69 -8.44 6.62 10.69
N HIS A 70 -9.50 7.43 10.61
CA HIS A 70 -10.42 7.58 9.49
C HIS A 70 -10.71 9.07 9.26
N GLY A 71 -11.36 9.37 8.14
CA GLY A 71 -11.80 10.73 7.83
C GLY A 71 -12.00 10.93 6.33
N ALA A 72 -11.96 12.19 5.92
CA ALA A 72 -11.92 12.59 4.53
C ALA A 72 -10.59 13.28 4.20
N ALA A 73 -10.06 13.02 3.02
CA ALA A 73 -8.94 13.77 2.47
C ALA A 73 -9.31 14.27 1.07
N SER A 74 -8.83 15.45 0.74
CA SER A 74 -8.99 16.05 -0.58
C SER A 74 -7.63 16.49 -1.11
N GLY A 75 -7.46 16.41 -2.41
CA GLY A 75 -6.20 16.73 -3.06
C GLY A 75 -6.33 16.82 -4.57
N ILE A 76 -5.22 17.11 -5.22
CA ILE A 76 -5.13 17.22 -6.67
C ILE A 76 -4.54 15.92 -7.21
N LEU A 77 -5.26 15.26 -8.12
CA LEU A 77 -4.76 14.08 -8.82
C LEU A 77 -3.88 14.51 -9.97
N THR A 78 -2.63 14.06 -9.95
CA THR A 78 -1.75 13.99 -11.12
C THR A 78 -1.76 12.56 -11.61
N TRP A 79 -2.03 12.36 -12.90
CA TRP A 79 -2.06 11.05 -13.53
C TRP A 79 -1.13 11.05 -14.73
N LYS A 80 -0.12 10.17 -14.73
CA LYS A 80 0.91 10.07 -15.78
C LYS A 80 1.55 11.43 -16.09
N GLY A 81 1.89 12.19 -15.06
CA GLY A 81 2.50 13.52 -15.18
C GLY A 81 1.53 14.66 -15.52
N GLN A 82 0.23 14.39 -15.73
CA GLN A 82 -0.77 15.40 -16.07
C GLN A 82 -1.74 15.64 -14.91
N ALA A 83 -1.88 16.89 -14.48
CA ALA A 83 -2.86 17.26 -13.46
C ALA A 83 -4.27 17.11 -14.04
N GLN A 84 -5.07 16.21 -13.46
CA GLN A 84 -6.43 15.90 -13.91
C GLN A 84 -7.45 17.01 -13.55
N SER A 85 -7.12 17.86 -12.58
CA SER A 85 -7.97 18.98 -12.19
C SER A 85 -7.14 20.04 -11.50
N LYS A 86 -7.56 21.30 -11.64
CA LYS A 86 -7.00 22.42 -10.85
C LYS A 86 -7.60 22.47 -9.45
N GLU A 87 -8.79 21.90 -9.28
CA GLU A 87 -9.52 21.90 -8.02
C GLU A 87 -9.25 20.64 -7.19
N PRO A 88 -9.16 20.76 -5.85
CA PRO A 88 -8.96 19.61 -4.98
C PRO A 88 -10.21 18.72 -4.97
N LYS A 89 -10.05 17.47 -5.39
CA LYS A 89 -11.09 16.44 -5.37
C LYS A 89 -10.96 15.55 -4.14
N ARG A 90 -12.08 14.97 -3.71
CA ARG A 90 -12.09 13.98 -2.62
C ARG A 90 -11.32 12.73 -3.04
N ILE A 91 -10.43 12.27 -2.16
CA ILE A 91 -9.65 11.06 -2.37
C ILE A 91 -10.45 9.85 -1.83
N HIS A 92 -10.67 8.87 -2.70
CA HIS A 92 -11.32 7.61 -2.33
C HIS A 92 -10.29 6.58 -1.84
N GLY A 93 -10.73 5.63 -1.00
CA GLY A 93 -9.85 4.58 -0.51
C GLY A 93 -8.75 5.05 0.45
N VAL A 94 -8.93 6.21 1.10
CA VAL A 94 -8.00 6.79 2.09
C VAL A 94 -7.63 5.85 3.23
N LEU A 95 -8.52 4.92 3.59
CA LEU A 95 -8.29 3.91 4.64
C LEU A 95 -7.47 2.71 4.19
N LYS A 96 -7.29 2.50 2.89
CA LYS A 96 -6.56 1.33 2.38
C LYS A 96 -5.08 1.47 2.71
N LYS A 97 -4.49 0.37 3.18
CA LYS A 97 -3.05 0.20 3.40
C LYS A 97 -2.33 -0.02 2.06
N VAL A 98 -2.30 1.02 1.24
CA VAL A 98 -1.77 1.01 -0.14
C VAL A 98 -1.07 2.31 -0.51
N TRP A 99 -0.92 3.24 0.43
CA TRP A 99 -0.33 4.55 0.18
C TRP A 99 1.15 4.56 0.57
N ARG A 100 1.94 5.33 -0.19
CA ARG A 100 3.33 5.68 0.08
C ARG A 100 3.55 7.17 -0.16
N HIS A 101 4.52 7.75 0.53
CA HIS A 101 4.95 9.12 0.29
C HIS A 101 6.08 9.15 -0.76
N LEU A 102 6.00 10.03 -1.75
CA LEU A 102 7.03 10.12 -2.82
C LEU A 102 8.39 10.58 -2.29
N GLY A 103 8.44 11.34 -1.18
CA GLY A 103 9.71 11.74 -0.58
C GLY A 103 10.54 10.57 -0.03
N ASP A 104 9.96 9.37 0.12
CA ASP A 104 10.65 8.17 0.59
C ASP A 104 11.25 7.33 -0.56
N GLU A 105 11.20 7.81 -1.81
CA GLU A 105 11.65 7.05 -3.01
C GLU A 105 13.12 6.57 -2.92
N GLN A 106 13.98 7.22 -2.15
CA GLN A 106 15.37 6.79 -2.00
C GLN A 106 15.57 5.51 -1.17
N LYS A 107 14.54 5.01 -0.48
CA LYS A 107 14.64 3.78 0.33
C LYS A 107 14.07 2.53 -0.33
N LEU A 108 13.38 2.64 -1.47
CA LEU A 108 12.75 1.51 -2.15
C LEU A 108 13.67 0.94 -3.24
N GLN A 109 14.84 0.47 -2.82
CA GLN A 109 15.62 -0.45 -3.61
C GLN A 109 14.93 -1.82 -3.56
N TRP A 110 14.45 -2.27 -4.71
CA TRP A 110 13.77 -3.55 -4.89
C TRP A 110 14.70 -4.71 -4.53
N HIS A 111 14.64 -5.17 -3.30
CA HIS A 111 15.27 -6.43 -2.93
C HIS A 111 14.25 -7.53 -3.20
N THR A 112 14.38 -8.20 -4.35
CA THR A 112 13.89 -9.58 -4.49
C THR A 112 14.55 -10.37 -3.38
N VAL A 113 13.80 -10.78 -2.36
CA VAL A 113 14.29 -11.74 -1.37
C VAL A 113 14.36 -13.08 -2.10
N PRO A 114 15.55 -13.61 -2.46
CA PRO A 114 15.62 -14.96 -2.98
C PRO A 114 15.14 -15.90 -1.88
N LYS A 115 14.37 -16.91 -2.29
CA LYS A 115 13.92 -18.01 -1.46
C LYS A 115 15.14 -18.56 -0.70
N SER A 116 15.12 -18.46 0.62
CA SER A 116 16.08 -19.11 1.50
C SER A 116 15.93 -20.62 1.32
N ASP A 117 16.68 -21.20 0.40
CA ASP A 117 16.83 -22.65 0.34
C ASP A 117 17.59 -23.08 1.59
N SER A 118 16.90 -23.83 2.43
CA SER A 118 17.38 -24.46 3.65
C SER A 118 18.65 -25.28 3.35
N VAL A 119 19.83 -24.76 3.69
CA VAL A 119 21.06 -25.55 3.69
C VAL A 119 21.03 -26.47 4.90
N THR A 120 20.54 -27.70 4.69
CA THR A 120 20.74 -28.82 5.61
C THR A 120 22.23 -29.14 5.65
N GLN A 121 22.92 -28.68 6.70
CA GLN A 121 24.28 -29.14 7.00
C GLN A 121 24.20 -30.60 7.44
N LYS A 122 24.66 -31.52 6.58
CA LYS A 122 24.98 -32.89 6.98
C LYS A 122 26.32 -32.84 7.69
N GLN A 123 26.30 -33.05 9.00
CA GLN A 123 27.47 -33.29 9.82
C GLN A 123 27.90 -34.74 9.58
N THR A 124 29.08 -34.95 9.00
CA THR A 124 29.74 -36.26 8.91
C THR A 124 30.90 -36.24 9.89
N ALA A 125 30.90 -37.21 10.80
CA ALA A 125 32.03 -37.59 11.65
C ALA A 125 32.79 -38.74 10.99
#